data_AF-A0A7X8WQS5-F1
#
_entry.id   AF-A0A7X8WQS5-F1
#
_cell.length_a   1.000
_cell.length_b   1.000
_cell.length_c   1.000
_cell.angle_alpha   90.00
_cell.angle_beta   90.00
_cell.angle_gamma   90.00
#
_symmetry.space_group_name_H-M   'P 1'
#
loop_
_entity.id
_entity.type
_entity.pdbx_description
1 polymer ?
#
loop_
_entity_poly.entity_id
_entity_poly.type
_entity_poly.pdbx_seq_one_letter_code
_entity_poly.pdbx_strand_id
1 'polypeptide(L)'
;GQRAQKGKQQKPQQSTKQHSPVAAESSSSFTPQTGLTRWDFGDIPATVQTAIWTGSANQNVTGYPALQAEDGKTPSAALVVMRTQGEQQAVHRSGIIALLQAELPDPQRYILDHLSAEEKLAFAQSPYPTSAALVADCTRTAIDALLPEELPLTQQAYQHLAQTVQEDLIDTTFKVTTVVAKILNLSRDVDRRIRKIRSLSLAAAASDLRTHHDQLVGGHFVSKTGWAHLRHVPRYLEGISLRLDKLDAGGALQRDGLNMQVVQTLEKEYEDLKHQAPTGVPQPAAISEIFWQLQELRISLFAQELGTATSVSEKRLRQAMKAAAAQLA
;
A
#
# COMPACT_ATOMS: atom_id res chain seq x y z
N GLY A 1 31.62 -70.91 62.30
CA GLY A 1 32.08 -72.16 61.69
C GLY A 1 31.28 -72.45 60.44
N GLN A 2 31.95 -72.48 59.30
CA GLN A 2 31.72 -73.29 58.09
C GLN A 2 30.30 -73.55 57.50
N ARG A 3 30.19 -73.22 56.21
CA ARG A 3 29.56 -73.95 55.07
C ARG A 3 28.02 -74.01 55.03
N ALA A 4 27.32 -73.94 53.89
CA ALA A 4 27.65 -74.30 52.50
C ALA A 4 26.74 -73.61 51.45
N GLN A 5 27.28 -73.42 50.22
CA GLN A 5 26.74 -73.71 48.86
C GLN A 5 25.28 -73.36 48.48
N LYS A 6 24.86 -73.05 47.24
CA LYS A 6 25.40 -72.72 45.91
C LYS A 6 24.12 -72.35 45.10
N GLY A 7 24.17 -71.42 44.15
CA GLY A 7 23.05 -71.25 43.19
C GLY A 7 23.27 -70.14 42.17
N LYS A 8 23.28 -70.49 40.89
CA LYS A 8 23.71 -69.73 39.71
C LYS A 8 22.85 -68.50 39.32
N GLN A 9 23.58 -67.45 38.89
CA GLN A 9 23.37 -66.50 37.76
C GLN A 9 21.95 -66.18 37.24
N GLN A 10 21.62 -64.88 37.25
CA GLN A 10 20.92 -64.15 36.18
C GLN A 10 21.26 -62.64 36.25
N LYS A 11 21.63 -62.04 35.11
CA LYS A 11 21.91 -60.60 34.95
C LYS A 11 20.59 -59.81 34.79
N PRO A 12 20.44 -58.62 35.40
CA PRO A 12 19.19 -57.87 35.36
C PRO A 12 19.03 -56.98 34.13
N GLN A 13 17.78 -56.89 33.67
CA GLN A 13 17.23 -55.91 32.73
C GLN A 13 17.22 -54.51 33.36
N GLN A 14 17.58 -53.48 32.59
CA GLN A 14 17.26 -52.08 32.90
C GLN A 14 16.52 -51.45 31.73
N SER A 15 15.34 -50.93 32.07
CA SER A 15 14.43 -50.15 31.23
C SER A 15 15.02 -48.80 30.87
N THR A 16 14.84 -48.38 29.62
CA THR A 16 14.93 -46.98 29.22
C THR A 16 13.65 -46.58 28.48
N LYS A 17 12.91 -45.68 29.12
CA LYS A 17 11.72 -44.99 28.60
C LYS A 17 12.10 -44.17 27.37
N GLN A 18 11.39 -44.37 26.26
CA GLN A 18 11.39 -43.44 25.13
C GLN A 18 10.15 -42.55 25.23
N HIS A 19 10.38 -41.25 25.42
CA HIS A 19 9.39 -40.21 25.20
C HIS A 19 9.33 -39.94 23.69
N SER A 20 8.22 -40.28 23.05
CA SER A 20 7.87 -39.77 21.73
C SER A 20 7.18 -38.41 21.89
N PRO A 21 7.62 -37.34 21.20
CA PRO A 21 6.80 -36.16 21.06
C PRO A 21 5.69 -36.44 20.03
N VAL A 22 4.45 -36.22 20.45
CA VAL A 22 3.26 -36.28 19.59
C VAL A 22 3.36 -35.15 18.56
N ALA A 23 3.58 -35.50 17.30
CA ALA A 23 3.39 -34.58 16.19
C ALA A 23 1.89 -34.30 16.05
N ALA A 24 1.50 -33.05 16.24
CA ALA A 24 0.17 -32.58 15.91
C ALA A 24 0.03 -32.51 14.38
N GLU A 25 -0.49 -33.58 13.78
CA GLU A 25 -1.03 -33.55 12.43
C GLU A 25 -2.39 -32.85 12.45
N SER A 26 -2.39 -31.54 12.32
CA SER A 26 -3.57 -30.79 11.90
C SER A 26 -3.31 -30.24 10.50
N SER A 27 -3.49 -31.10 9.49
CA SER A 27 -3.67 -30.67 8.11
C SER A 27 -5.03 -30.01 7.98
N SER A 28 -5.14 -28.75 8.42
CA SER A 28 -6.25 -27.89 8.02
C SER A 28 -6.20 -27.77 6.50
N SER A 29 -7.12 -28.43 5.79
CA SER A 29 -7.23 -28.33 4.34
C SER A 29 -7.70 -26.93 3.97
N PHE A 30 -6.75 -26.01 3.82
CA PHE A 30 -7.01 -24.68 3.30
C PHE A 30 -7.41 -24.79 1.83
N THR A 31 -8.58 -24.28 1.48
CA THR A 31 -9.10 -24.32 0.12
C THR A 31 -9.23 -22.90 -0.42
N PRO A 32 -8.54 -22.55 -1.52
CA PRO A 32 -8.73 -21.26 -2.18
C PRO A 32 -10.19 -21.03 -2.59
N GLN A 33 -10.66 -19.79 -2.47
CA GLN A 33 -12.03 -19.38 -2.80
C GLN A 33 -12.02 -18.03 -3.53
N THR A 34 -13.06 -17.75 -4.32
CA THR A 34 -13.21 -16.51 -5.10
C THR A 34 -14.61 -15.93 -4.91
N GLY A 35 -14.81 -14.65 -5.23
CA GLY A 35 -16.11 -13.99 -5.13
C GLY A 35 -16.59 -13.76 -3.70
N LEU A 36 -15.69 -13.68 -2.73
CA LEU A 36 -16.05 -13.49 -1.32
C LEU A 36 -16.53 -12.05 -1.10
N THR A 37 -17.72 -11.93 -0.52
CA THR A 37 -18.37 -10.64 -0.20
C THR A 37 -18.64 -10.47 1.30
N ARG A 38 -18.29 -11.48 2.10
CA ARG A 38 -18.36 -11.50 3.57
C ARG A 38 -17.38 -12.54 4.13
N TRP A 39 -17.08 -12.49 5.42
CA TRP A 39 -16.21 -13.47 6.08
C TRP A 39 -16.99 -14.73 6.53
N ASP A 40 -17.07 -15.75 5.68
CA ASP A 40 -17.77 -17.03 5.97
C ASP A 40 -16.96 -18.30 5.66
N PHE A 41 -15.64 -18.18 5.52
CA PHE A 41 -14.71 -19.28 5.20
C PHE A 41 -13.90 -19.79 6.41
N GLY A 42 -14.19 -19.30 7.61
CA GLY A 42 -13.47 -19.67 8.85
C GLY A 42 -12.17 -18.88 9.05
N ASP A 43 -11.34 -19.34 9.98
CA ASP A 43 -10.06 -18.68 10.30
C ASP A 43 -8.99 -19.00 9.25
N ILE A 44 -8.19 -17.99 8.91
CA ILE A 44 -7.05 -18.09 8.02
C ILE A 44 -5.84 -18.56 8.84
N PRO A 45 -5.29 -19.76 8.60
CA PRO A 45 -4.11 -20.23 9.32
C PRO A 45 -2.87 -19.39 8.95
N ALA A 46 -1.95 -19.23 9.88
CA ALA A 46 -0.73 -18.44 9.67
C ALA A 46 0.14 -19.00 8.53
N THR A 47 0.21 -20.33 8.39
CA THR A 47 0.88 -21.01 7.29
C THR A 47 0.12 -22.28 6.90
N VAL A 48 0.31 -22.71 5.66
CA VAL A 48 -0.20 -23.99 5.14
C VAL A 48 0.95 -24.77 4.50
N GLN A 49 0.96 -26.10 4.66
CA GLN A 49 1.89 -26.94 3.92
C GLN A 49 1.22 -27.48 2.66
N THR A 50 1.80 -27.19 1.50
CA THR A 50 1.35 -27.75 0.21
C THR A 50 2.43 -28.68 -0.33
N ALA A 51 2.06 -29.93 -0.62
CA ALA A 51 2.96 -30.87 -1.28
C ALA A 51 3.02 -30.55 -2.78
N ILE A 52 4.21 -30.22 -3.27
CA ILE A 52 4.47 -29.99 -4.69
C ILE A 52 5.35 -31.12 -5.22
N TRP A 53 4.98 -31.69 -6.36
CA TRP A 53 5.79 -32.71 -7.03
C TRP A 53 7.00 -32.07 -7.74
N THR A 54 8.21 -32.49 -7.38
CA THR A 54 9.46 -31.95 -7.95
C THR A 54 10.02 -32.79 -9.10
N GLY A 55 9.24 -33.75 -9.62
CA GLY A 55 9.73 -34.73 -10.60
C GLY A 55 10.34 -35.98 -9.97
N SER A 56 10.82 -35.90 -8.72
CA SER A 56 11.44 -37.02 -8.00
C SER A 56 10.81 -37.35 -6.65
N ALA A 57 10.20 -36.37 -5.98
CA ALA A 57 9.48 -36.56 -4.73
C ALA A 57 8.42 -35.47 -4.52
N ASN A 58 7.48 -35.71 -3.62
CA ASN A 58 6.69 -34.62 -3.04
C ASN A 58 7.56 -33.87 -2.04
N GLN A 59 7.73 -32.56 -2.25
CA GLN A 59 8.30 -31.66 -1.25
C GLN A 59 7.20 -30.80 -0.65
N ASN A 60 7.20 -30.67 0.67
CA ASN A 60 6.29 -29.76 1.36
C ASN A 60 6.85 -28.34 1.26
N VAL A 61 6.09 -27.47 0.60
CA VAL A 61 6.36 -26.04 0.53
C VAL A 61 5.44 -25.32 1.50
N THR A 62 6.01 -24.39 2.25
CA THR A 62 5.25 -23.52 3.16
C THR A 62 4.62 -22.40 2.35
N GLY A 63 3.30 -22.27 2.44
CA GLY A 63 2.52 -21.18 1.87
C GLY A 63 1.94 -20.27 2.95
N TYR A 64 1.63 -19.04 2.56
CA TYR A 64 1.11 -17.98 3.43
C TYR A 64 -0.27 -17.54 2.92
N PRO A 65 -1.36 -18.08 3.50
CA PRO A 65 -2.72 -17.70 3.14
C PRO A 65 -3.01 -16.20 3.28
N ALA A 66 -3.74 -15.64 2.33
CA ALA A 66 -4.14 -14.23 2.36
C ALA A 66 -5.50 -14.03 1.68
N LEU A 67 -6.11 -12.88 1.97
CA LEU A 67 -7.18 -12.33 1.13
C LEU A 67 -6.57 -11.43 0.05
N GLN A 68 -7.04 -11.54 -1.18
CA GLN A 68 -6.63 -10.69 -2.28
C GLN A 68 -7.86 -10.03 -2.90
N ALA A 69 -7.82 -8.72 -3.16
CA ALA A 69 -8.90 -8.08 -3.90
C ALA A 69 -9.01 -8.65 -5.32
N GLU A 70 -10.23 -8.89 -5.78
CA GLU A 70 -10.48 -9.35 -7.15
C GLU A 70 -10.77 -8.17 -8.09
N ASP A 71 -10.32 -8.30 -9.33
CA ASP A 71 -10.67 -7.37 -10.39
C ASP A 71 -12.12 -7.64 -10.84
N GLY A 72 -13.03 -6.73 -10.51
CA GLY A 72 -14.45 -6.90 -10.78
C GLY A 72 -15.24 -5.60 -10.79
N LYS A 73 -16.49 -5.66 -11.27
CA LYS A 73 -17.43 -4.52 -11.21
C LYS A 73 -17.92 -4.24 -9.79
N THR A 74 -17.97 -5.28 -8.97
CA THR A 74 -18.40 -5.24 -7.57
C THR A 74 -17.21 -5.60 -6.69
N PRO A 75 -17.05 -4.98 -5.52
CA PRO A 75 -16.01 -5.37 -4.58
C PRO A 75 -16.16 -6.84 -4.18
N SER A 76 -15.09 -7.62 -4.32
CA SER A 76 -14.98 -8.98 -3.80
C SER A 76 -13.54 -9.35 -3.52
N ALA A 77 -13.33 -10.37 -2.70
CA ALA A 77 -12.03 -10.90 -2.37
C ALA A 77 -11.90 -12.40 -2.74
N ALA A 78 -10.67 -12.82 -2.99
CA ALA A 78 -10.28 -14.21 -3.13
C ALA A 78 -9.41 -14.64 -1.95
N LEU A 79 -9.63 -15.86 -1.48
CA LEU A 79 -8.77 -16.52 -0.51
C LEU A 79 -7.67 -17.27 -1.28
N VAL A 80 -6.42 -16.82 -1.14
CA VAL A 80 -5.26 -17.27 -1.93
C VAL A 80 -4.11 -17.74 -1.03
N VAL A 81 -3.12 -18.43 -1.61
CA VAL A 81 -1.88 -18.84 -0.91
C VAL A 81 -0.69 -18.15 -1.57
N MET A 82 0.02 -17.33 -0.80
CA MET A 82 1.24 -16.64 -1.25
C MET A 82 2.49 -17.45 -0.91
N ARG A 83 3.61 -17.16 -1.58
CA ARG A 83 4.87 -17.90 -1.41
C ARG A 83 5.68 -17.39 -0.24
N THR A 84 5.55 -16.11 0.08
CA THR A 84 6.30 -15.43 1.14
C THR A 84 5.36 -14.62 2.04
N GLN A 85 5.82 -14.33 3.26
CA GLN A 85 5.12 -13.45 4.18
C GLN A 85 5.02 -12.01 3.63
N GLY A 86 6.02 -11.54 2.88
CA GLY A 86 5.98 -10.20 2.26
C GLY A 86 4.89 -10.10 1.19
N GLU A 87 4.74 -11.14 0.35
CA GLU A 87 3.65 -11.24 -0.62
C GLU A 87 2.28 -11.29 0.07
N GLN A 88 2.16 -12.07 1.15
CA GLN A 88 0.95 -12.17 1.96
C GLN A 88 0.53 -10.78 2.46
N GLN A 89 1.44 -10.04 3.12
CA GLN A 89 1.17 -8.70 3.63
C GLN A 89 0.78 -7.72 2.51
N ALA A 90 1.44 -7.80 1.36
CA ALA A 90 1.18 -6.93 0.22
C ALA A 90 -0.24 -7.10 -0.36
N VAL A 91 -0.79 -8.32 -0.36
CA VAL A 91 -2.14 -8.57 -0.90
C VAL A 91 -3.22 -8.54 0.17
N HIS A 92 -2.93 -8.99 1.40
CA HIS A 92 -3.92 -9.21 2.45
C HIS A 92 -4.77 -7.98 2.75
N ARG A 93 -4.11 -6.81 2.85
CA ARG A 93 -4.76 -5.53 3.10
C ARG A 93 -5.80 -5.20 2.03
N SER A 94 -5.44 -5.40 0.76
CA SER A 94 -6.37 -5.14 -0.35
C SER A 94 -7.61 -6.03 -0.29
N GLY A 95 -7.45 -7.30 0.11
CA GLY A 95 -8.56 -8.23 0.27
C GLY A 95 -9.49 -7.86 1.43
N ILE A 96 -8.94 -7.41 2.57
CA ILE A 96 -9.74 -6.90 3.69
C ILE A 96 -10.54 -5.66 3.29
N ILE A 97 -9.92 -4.71 2.58
CA ILE A 97 -10.61 -3.53 2.04
C ILE A 97 -11.77 -3.95 1.14
N ALA A 98 -11.51 -4.84 0.18
CA ALA A 98 -12.54 -5.30 -0.75
C ALA A 98 -13.71 -6.02 -0.06
N LEU A 99 -13.41 -6.82 0.97
CA LEU A 99 -14.43 -7.52 1.75
C LEU A 99 -15.30 -6.54 2.55
N LEU A 100 -14.68 -5.57 3.23
CA LEU A 100 -15.41 -4.50 3.94
C LEU A 100 -16.23 -3.63 3.00
N GLN A 101 -15.72 -3.32 1.80
CA GLN A 101 -16.48 -2.59 0.78
C GLN A 101 -17.70 -3.36 0.28
N ALA A 102 -17.65 -4.69 0.27
CA ALA A 102 -18.77 -5.53 -0.14
C ALA A 102 -19.81 -5.73 0.98
N GLU A 103 -19.34 -5.83 2.22
CA GLU A 103 -20.17 -6.17 3.38
C GLU A 103 -20.85 -4.93 4.01
N LEU A 104 -20.17 -3.79 4.07
CA LEU A 104 -20.65 -2.59 4.75
C LEU A 104 -21.62 -1.76 3.88
N PRO A 105 -22.60 -1.06 4.49
CA PRO A 105 -23.45 -0.12 3.77
C PRO A 105 -22.64 1.00 3.09
N ASP A 106 -22.86 1.21 1.78
CA ASP A 106 -22.15 2.25 1.03
C ASP A 106 -22.62 3.66 1.44
N PRO A 107 -21.73 4.52 1.99
CA PRO A 107 -22.09 5.88 2.37
C PRO A 107 -22.24 6.85 1.17
N GLN A 108 -21.94 6.42 -0.06
CA GLN A 108 -21.79 7.29 -1.23
C GLN A 108 -22.94 8.29 -1.41
N ARG A 109 -24.20 7.82 -1.36
CA ARG A 109 -25.36 8.71 -1.53
C ARG A 109 -25.42 9.79 -0.45
N TYR A 110 -25.23 9.38 0.80
CA TYR A 110 -25.23 10.31 1.93
C TYR A 110 -24.13 11.36 1.80
N ILE A 111 -22.91 10.94 1.45
CA ILE A 111 -21.78 11.84 1.24
C ILE A 111 -22.10 12.85 0.13
N LEU A 112 -22.56 12.40 -1.04
CA LEU A 112 -22.91 13.27 -2.17
C LEU A 112 -23.97 14.32 -1.83
N ASP A 113 -25.00 13.92 -1.08
CA ASP A 113 -26.08 14.82 -0.68
C ASP A 113 -25.56 15.94 0.24
N HIS A 114 -24.58 15.64 1.09
CA HIS A 114 -24.05 16.53 2.12
C HIS A 114 -22.75 17.27 1.75
N LEU A 115 -22.20 17.08 0.55
CA LEU A 115 -21.08 17.90 0.07
C LEU A 115 -21.47 19.39 0.02
N SER A 116 -20.55 20.26 0.42
CA SER A 116 -20.68 21.70 0.24
C SER A 116 -20.74 22.10 -1.24
N ALA A 117 -21.21 23.32 -1.54
CA ALA A 117 -21.25 23.81 -2.91
C ALA A 117 -19.85 23.89 -3.55
N GLU A 118 -18.82 24.22 -2.75
CA GLU A 118 -17.43 24.25 -3.20
C GLU A 118 -16.91 22.86 -3.53
N GLU A 119 -17.15 21.88 -2.67
CA GLU A 119 -16.75 20.48 -2.90
C GLU A 119 -17.45 19.89 -4.13
N LYS A 120 -18.76 20.15 -4.29
CA LYS A 120 -19.52 19.73 -5.49
C LYS A 120 -18.89 20.30 -6.77
N LEU A 121 -18.51 21.57 -6.76
CA LEU A 121 -17.85 22.21 -7.90
C LEU A 121 -16.46 21.61 -8.18
N ALA A 122 -15.66 21.36 -7.14
CA ALA A 122 -14.36 20.72 -7.27
C ALA A 122 -14.50 19.31 -7.86
N PHE A 123 -15.45 18.52 -7.35
CA PHE A 123 -15.66 17.13 -7.74
C PHE A 123 -16.16 17.00 -9.19
N ALA A 124 -17.02 17.93 -9.63
CA ALA A 124 -17.51 17.98 -11.00
C ALA A 124 -16.39 18.21 -12.05
N GLN A 125 -15.24 18.71 -11.61
CA GLN A 125 -14.08 19.01 -12.47
C GLN A 125 -12.91 18.03 -12.23
N SER A 126 -13.16 16.95 -11.48
CA SER A 126 -12.15 15.94 -11.19
C SER A 126 -11.80 15.09 -12.43
N PRO A 127 -10.65 14.39 -12.44
CA PRO A 127 -10.31 13.45 -13.51
C PRO A 127 -11.15 12.16 -13.48
N TYR A 128 -12.11 12.03 -12.57
CA TYR A 128 -12.95 10.85 -12.43
C TYR A 128 -14.15 10.94 -13.38
N PRO A 129 -14.66 9.81 -13.89
CA PRO A 129 -15.82 9.81 -14.78
C PRO A 129 -17.07 10.45 -14.17
N THR A 130 -17.26 10.31 -12.85
CA THR A 130 -18.39 10.89 -12.10
C THR A 130 -17.96 11.24 -10.68
N SER A 131 -18.69 12.15 -10.03
CA SER A 131 -18.51 12.44 -8.60
C SER A 131 -18.78 11.21 -7.72
N ALA A 132 -19.69 10.31 -8.14
CA ALA A 132 -19.92 9.04 -7.48
C ALA A 132 -18.68 8.15 -7.52
N ALA A 133 -18.00 8.05 -8.67
CA ALA A 133 -16.75 7.30 -8.79
C ALA A 133 -15.63 7.88 -7.91
N LEU A 134 -15.55 9.22 -7.80
CA LEU A 134 -14.62 9.87 -6.88
C LEU A 134 -14.95 9.56 -5.41
N VAL A 135 -16.23 9.65 -5.02
CA VAL A 135 -16.65 9.32 -3.65
C VAL A 135 -16.38 7.85 -3.34
N ALA A 136 -16.60 6.93 -4.28
CA ALA A 136 -16.27 5.51 -4.09
C ALA A 136 -14.76 5.30 -3.82
N ASP A 137 -13.91 6.05 -4.53
CA ASP A 137 -12.46 6.01 -4.31
C ASP A 137 -12.07 6.64 -2.95
N CYS A 138 -12.78 7.69 -2.53
CA CYS A 138 -12.64 8.27 -1.19
C CYS A 138 -13.06 7.28 -0.09
N THR A 139 -14.18 6.58 -0.26
CA THR A 139 -14.67 5.54 0.66
C THR A 139 -13.65 4.41 0.77
N ARG A 140 -13.07 3.96 -0.36
CA ARG A 140 -12.00 2.95 -0.35
C ARG A 140 -10.80 3.41 0.48
N THR A 141 -10.35 4.64 0.29
CA THR A 141 -9.25 5.24 1.07
C THR A 141 -9.60 5.42 2.54
N ALA A 142 -10.86 5.74 2.85
CA ALA A 142 -11.33 5.85 4.23
C ALA A 142 -11.32 4.49 4.95
N ILE A 143 -11.77 3.41 4.28
CA ILE A 143 -11.66 2.05 4.82
C ILE A 143 -10.20 1.72 5.11
N ASP A 144 -9.32 1.92 4.13
CA ASP A 144 -7.88 1.68 4.31
C ASP A 144 -7.28 2.47 5.48
N ALA A 145 -7.69 3.74 5.66
CA ALA A 145 -7.24 4.58 6.76
C ALA A 145 -7.66 4.07 8.15
N LEU A 146 -8.76 3.32 8.23
CA LEU A 146 -9.30 2.75 9.46
C LEU A 146 -8.72 1.36 9.77
N LEU A 147 -8.00 0.74 8.82
CA LEU A 147 -7.40 -0.56 9.07
C LEU A 147 -6.14 -0.44 9.95
N PRO A 148 -5.99 -1.30 10.96
CA PRO A 148 -4.77 -1.40 11.77
C PRO A 148 -3.57 -1.88 10.93
N GLU A 149 -2.38 -1.80 11.52
CA GLU A 149 -1.16 -2.37 10.93
C GLU A 149 -1.21 -3.91 10.91
N GLU A 150 -1.64 -4.52 12.02
CA GLU A 150 -1.88 -5.97 12.11
C GLU A 150 -3.30 -6.30 11.65
N LEU A 151 -3.41 -7.01 10.53
CA LEU A 151 -4.69 -7.35 9.91
C LEU A 151 -5.29 -8.65 10.48
N PRO A 152 -6.63 -8.78 10.49
CA PRO A 152 -7.30 -9.92 11.06
C PRO A 152 -7.10 -11.18 10.21
N LEU A 153 -6.68 -12.27 10.84
CA LEU A 153 -6.66 -13.61 10.27
C LEU A 153 -7.81 -14.49 10.77
N THR A 154 -8.54 -14.05 11.81
CA THR A 154 -9.66 -14.79 12.38
C THR A 154 -10.98 -14.10 12.13
N GLN A 155 -12.06 -14.86 12.09
CA GLN A 155 -13.41 -14.33 11.90
C GLN A 155 -13.79 -13.36 13.03
N GLN A 156 -13.42 -13.67 14.28
CA GLN A 156 -13.69 -12.82 15.43
C GLN A 156 -12.97 -11.47 15.32
N ALA A 157 -11.69 -11.47 14.94
CA ALA A 157 -10.93 -10.23 14.77
C ALA A 157 -11.48 -9.39 13.60
N TYR A 158 -11.90 -10.03 12.52
CA TYR A 158 -12.55 -9.36 11.39
C TYR A 158 -13.87 -8.70 11.79
N GLN A 159 -14.73 -9.40 12.55
CA GLN A 159 -16.02 -8.86 13.00
C GLN A 159 -15.84 -7.62 13.89
N HIS A 160 -14.87 -7.65 14.80
CA HIS A 160 -14.54 -6.48 15.61
C HIS A 160 -14.07 -5.31 14.75
N LEU A 161 -13.18 -5.58 13.78
CA LEU A 161 -12.71 -4.56 12.84
C LEU A 161 -13.86 -3.98 11.99
N ALA A 162 -14.76 -4.81 11.49
CA ALA A 162 -15.89 -4.39 10.68
C ALA A 162 -16.82 -3.45 11.45
N GLN A 163 -17.07 -3.71 12.74
CA GLN A 163 -17.84 -2.81 13.61
C GLN A 163 -17.17 -1.45 13.75
N THR A 164 -15.87 -1.43 14.08
CA THR A 164 -15.11 -0.17 14.19
C THR A 164 -15.10 0.60 12.88
N VAL A 165 -14.85 -0.07 11.75
CA VAL A 165 -14.87 0.58 10.43
C VAL A 165 -16.25 1.15 10.14
N GLN A 166 -17.32 0.40 10.41
CA GLN A 166 -18.69 0.86 10.17
C GLN A 166 -19.03 2.13 10.98
N GLU A 167 -18.61 2.21 12.23
CA GLU A 167 -18.85 3.36 13.10
C GLU A 167 -18.17 4.63 12.57
N ASP A 168 -16.93 4.51 12.09
CA ASP A 168 -16.09 5.65 11.68
C ASP A 168 -16.10 5.96 10.17
N LEU A 169 -16.73 5.10 9.35
CA LEU A 169 -16.60 5.16 7.89
C LEU A 169 -17.10 6.49 7.30
N ILE A 170 -18.27 6.95 7.73
CA ILE A 170 -18.88 8.18 7.18
C ILE A 170 -17.99 9.39 7.50
N ASP A 171 -17.62 9.56 8.78
CA ASP A 171 -16.79 10.68 9.23
C ASP A 171 -15.42 10.67 8.56
N THR A 172 -14.81 9.50 8.41
CA THR A 172 -13.52 9.35 7.75
C THR A 172 -13.64 9.64 6.26
N THR A 173 -14.72 9.21 5.61
CA THR A 173 -14.98 9.53 4.19
C THR A 173 -15.12 11.04 4.00
N PHE A 174 -15.82 11.76 4.88
CA PHE A 174 -15.88 13.21 4.82
C PHE A 174 -14.49 13.87 4.94
N LYS A 175 -13.67 13.44 5.90
CA LYS A 175 -12.28 13.92 6.04
C LYS A 175 -11.48 13.74 4.75
N VAL A 176 -11.62 12.57 4.10
CA VAL A 176 -10.99 12.30 2.80
C VAL A 176 -11.53 13.25 1.73
N THR A 177 -12.85 13.39 1.60
CA THR A 177 -13.46 14.26 0.57
C THR A 177 -13.06 15.73 0.68
N THR A 178 -12.94 16.25 1.90
CA THR A 178 -12.49 17.63 2.13
C THR A 178 -11.04 17.85 1.68
N VAL A 179 -10.14 16.91 1.99
CA VAL A 179 -8.75 16.96 1.50
C VAL A 179 -8.72 16.88 -0.03
N VAL A 180 -9.50 15.97 -0.62
CA VAL A 180 -9.61 15.80 -2.07
C VAL A 180 -10.11 17.06 -2.76
N ALA A 181 -11.12 17.74 -2.21
CA ALA A 181 -11.58 19.01 -2.76
C ALA A 181 -10.48 20.08 -2.77
N LYS A 182 -9.69 20.18 -1.67
CA LYS A 182 -8.52 21.07 -1.62
C LYS A 182 -7.50 20.71 -2.70
N ILE A 183 -7.19 19.43 -2.88
CA ILE A 183 -6.26 18.94 -3.92
C ILE A 183 -6.75 19.34 -5.31
N LEU A 184 -8.02 19.09 -5.63
CA LEU A 184 -8.60 19.42 -6.93
C LEU A 184 -8.59 20.93 -7.19
N ASN A 185 -8.88 21.74 -6.17
CA ASN A 185 -8.81 23.19 -6.29
C ASN A 185 -7.39 23.68 -6.64
N LEU A 186 -6.37 23.20 -5.93
CA LEU A 186 -4.97 23.54 -6.18
C LEU A 186 -4.47 23.00 -7.54
N SER A 187 -4.83 21.77 -7.88
CA SER A 187 -4.47 21.12 -9.15
C SER A 187 -4.94 21.94 -10.35
N ARG A 188 -6.18 22.46 -10.32
CA ARG A 188 -6.70 23.32 -11.40
C ARG A 188 -5.92 24.63 -11.55
N ASP A 189 -5.49 25.24 -10.46
CA ASP A 189 -4.68 26.45 -10.53
C ASP A 189 -3.30 26.13 -11.14
N VAL A 190 -2.65 25.09 -10.63
CA VAL A 190 -1.37 24.60 -11.15
C VAL A 190 -1.45 24.28 -12.65
N ASP A 191 -2.41 23.47 -13.10
CA ASP A 191 -2.56 23.13 -14.52
C ASP A 191 -2.77 24.37 -15.38
N ARG A 192 -3.63 25.31 -14.93
CA ARG A 192 -3.86 26.58 -15.63
C ARG A 192 -2.58 27.38 -15.77
N ARG A 193 -1.75 27.45 -14.73
CA ARG A 193 -0.48 28.18 -14.73
C ARG A 193 0.55 27.52 -15.65
N ILE A 194 0.69 26.19 -15.59
CA ILE A 194 1.58 25.43 -16.49
C ILE A 194 1.20 25.67 -17.95
N ARG A 195 -0.10 25.69 -18.30
CA ARG A 195 -0.58 25.94 -19.68
C ARG A 195 -0.29 27.35 -20.20
N LYS A 196 -0.08 28.33 -19.31
CA LYS A 196 0.26 29.71 -19.69
C LYS A 196 1.73 29.88 -20.07
N ILE A 197 2.61 28.94 -19.74
CA ILE A 197 4.03 29.02 -20.11
C ILE A 197 4.16 28.91 -21.63
N ARG A 198 4.67 29.99 -22.26
CA ARG A 198 4.93 30.05 -23.71
C ARG A 198 6.41 30.18 -24.06
N SER A 199 7.27 30.49 -23.09
CA SER A 199 8.70 30.68 -23.35
C SER A 199 9.38 29.35 -23.71
N LEU A 200 10.11 29.33 -24.82
CA LEU A 200 10.93 28.18 -25.22
C LEU A 200 12.05 27.90 -24.21
N SER A 201 12.57 28.92 -23.52
CA SER A 201 13.59 28.71 -22.48
C SER A 201 13.06 27.95 -21.27
N LEU A 202 11.74 27.96 -21.05
CA LEU A 202 11.07 27.27 -19.96
C LEU A 202 10.45 25.93 -20.39
N ALA A 203 10.65 25.49 -21.64
CA ALA A 203 9.99 24.29 -22.17
C ALA A 203 10.31 23.04 -21.36
N ALA A 204 11.57 22.84 -20.94
CA ALA A 204 11.97 21.71 -20.11
C ALA A 204 11.31 21.74 -18.72
N ALA A 205 11.28 22.91 -18.07
CA ALA A 205 10.61 23.08 -16.78
C ALA A 205 9.10 22.86 -16.89
N ALA A 206 8.45 23.40 -17.93
CA ALA A 206 7.02 23.19 -18.18
C ALA A 206 6.67 21.73 -18.43
N SER A 207 7.54 20.99 -19.13
CA SER A 207 7.39 19.55 -19.33
C SER A 207 7.46 18.78 -18.00
N ASP A 208 8.46 19.06 -17.17
CA ASP A 208 8.60 18.41 -15.86
C ASP A 208 7.43 18.76 -14.92
N LEU A 209 7.04 20.03 -14.85
CA LEU A 209 5.92 20.49 -14.03
C LEU A 209 4.61 19.77 -14.39
N ARG A 210 4.37 19.53 -15.69
CA ARG A 210 3.22 18.75 -16.15
C ARG A 210 3.31 17.29 -15.71
N THR A 211 4.47 16.65 -15.94
CA THR A 211 4.69 15.26 -15.50
C THR A 211 4.49 15.12 -13.99
N HIS A 212 5.06 16.03 -13.20
CA HIS A 212 4.96 16.02 -11.74
C HIS A 212 3.52 16.23 -11.27
N HIS A 213 2.79 17.18 -11.89
CA HIS A 213 1.36 17.36 -11.63
C HIS A 213 0.55 16.08 -11.91
N ASP A 214 0.75 15.45 -13.06
CA ASP A 214 -0.03 14.29 -13.50
C ASP A 214 0.27 13.03 -12.67
N GLN A 215 1.48 12.94 -12.10
CA GLN A 215 1.85 11.91 -11.12
C GLN A 215 1.12 12.08 -9.78
N LEU A 216 0.83 13.31 -9.36
CA LEU A 216 0.13 13.60 -8.11
C LEU A 216 -1.39 13.52 -8.26
N VAL A 217 -1.93 13.98 -9.40
CA VAL A 217 -3.37 14.09 -9.64
C VAL A 217 -3.70 13.50 -11.01
N GLY A 218 -4.06 12.22 -11.00
CA GLY A 218 -4.50 11.45 -12.17
C GLY A 218 -5.71 10.57 -11.87
N GLY A 219 -6.00 9.61 -12.77
CA GLY A 219 -7.08 8.65 -12.53
C GLY A 219 -6.82 7.76 -11.31
N HIS A 220 -7.81 7.64 -10.43
CA HIS A 220 -7.75 6.89 -9.18
C HIS A 220 -6.65 7.35 -8.20
N PHE A 221 -6.27 8.64 -8.25
CA PHE A 221 -5.18 9.14 -7.41
C PHE A 221 -5.47 9.01 -5.91
N VAL A 222 -6.73 9.06 -5.48
CA VAL A 222 -7.10 9.06 -4.06
C VAL A 222 -6.71 7.76 -3.38
N SER A 223 -7.06 6.61 -3.96
CA SER A 223 -6.67 5.31 -3.40
C SER A 223 -5.27 4.86 -3.76
N LYS A 224 -4.73 5.26 -4.93
CA LYS A 224 -3.32 5.03 -5.28
C LYS A 224 -2.37 5.76 -4.33
N THR A 225 -2.77 6.94 -3.86
CA THR A 225 -1.97 7.73 -2.92
C THR A 225 -2.08 7.20 -1.50
N GLY A 226 -3.27 6.76 -1.09
CA GLY A 226 -3.53 6.33 0.28
C GLY A 226 -3.57 7.49 1.27
N TRP A 227 -4.26 7.31 2.40
CA TRP A 227 -4.57 8.41 3.33
C TRP A 227 -3.33 9.08 3.93
N ALA A 228 -2.29 8.29 4.24
CA ALA A 228 -1.05 8.78 4.85
C ALA A 228 -0.37 9.87 4.00
N HIS A 229 -0.40 9.72 2.68
CA HIS A 229 0.24 10.65 1.74
C HIS A 229 -0.73 11.67 1.15
N LEU A 230 -2.04 11.34 1.07
CA LEU A 230 -3.06 12.20 0.46
C LEU A 230 -3.13 13.56 1.15
N ARG A 231 -3.00 13.59 2.48
CA ARG A 231 -2.94 14.83 3.28
C ARG A 231 -1.76 15.75 2.94
N HIS A 232 -0.70 15.22 2.33
CA HIS A 232 0.49 15.97 1.93
C HIS A 232 0.43 16.48 0.49
N VAL A 233 -0.44 15.92 -0.36
CA VAL A 233 -0.59 16.34 -1.75
C VAL A 233 -0.88 17.83 -1.91
N PRO A 234 -1.72 18.49 -1.09
CA PRO A 234 -1.88 19.95 -1.15
C PRO A 234 -0.55 20.70 -1.04
N ARG A 235 0.34 20.29 -0.13
CA ARG A 235 1.67 20.92 0.04
C ARG A 235 2.55 20.69 -1.18
N TYR A 236 2.48 19.52 -1.82
CA TYR A 236 3.23 19.26 -3.06
C TYR A 236 2.75 20.14 -4.23
N LEU A 237 1.44 20.36 -4.35
CA LEU A 237 0.87 21.29 -5.35
C LEU A 237 1.20 22.76 -5.05
N GLU A 238 1.20 23.16 -3.77
CA GLU A 238 1.70 24.46 -3.34
C GLU A 238 3.19 24.62 -3.67
N GLY A 239 3.98 23.54 -3.53
CA GLY A 239 5.40 23.52 -3.94
C GLY A 239 5.61 23.70 -5.43
N ILE A 240 4.76 23.08 -6.26
CA ILE A 240 4.72 23.32 -7.71
C ILE A 240 4.41 24.80 -8.00
N SER A 241 3.44 25.38 -7.29
CA SER A 241 3.06 26.79 -7.43
C SER A 241 4.21 27.74 -7.12
N LEU A 242 4.96 27.50 -6.04
CA LEU A 242 6.13 28.29 -5.67
C LEU A 242 7.29 28.17 -6.67
N ARG A 243 7.47 26.97 -7.23
CA ARG A 243 8.45 26.78 -8.31
C ARG A 243 8.08 27.59 -9.54
N LEU A 244 6.80 27.60 -9.92
CA LEU A 244 6.27 28.43 -11.00
C LEU A 244 6.53 29.92 -10.72
N ASP A 245 6.24 30.42 -9.50
CA ASP A 245 6.49 31.82 -9.12
C ASP A 245 7.97 32.22 -9.29
N LYS A 246 8.88 31.34 -8.87
CA LYS A 246 10.33 31.56 -8.99
C LYS A 246 10.81 31.58 -10.45
N LEU A 247 10.23 30.74 -11.30
CA LEU A 247 10.53 30.71 -12.74
C LEU A 247 9.99 31.96 -13.45
N ASP A 248 8.75 32.38 -13.12
CA ASP A 248 8.11 33.57 -13.68
C ASP A 248 8.86 34.86 -13.32
N ALA A 249 9.49 34.91 -12.13
CA ALA A 249 10.36 36.01 -11.71
C ALA A 249 11.67 36.13 -12.52
N GLY A 250 12.01 35.16 -13.39
CA GLY A 250 13.09 35.24 -14.38
C GLY A 250 14.53 35.01 -13.88
N GLY A 251 14.77 35.05 -12.56
CA GLY A 251 16.11 34.87 -11.98
C GLY A 251 16.49 33.43 -11.57
N ALA A 252 15.52 32.50 -11.55
CA ALA A 252 15.73 31.18 -10.97
C ALA A 252 16.11 30.07 -11.98
N LEU A 253 16.04 30.33 -13.30
CA LEU A 253 16.09 29.27 -14.33
C LEU A 253 17.36 28.40 -14.26
N GLN A 254 18.54 29.00 -14.09
CA GLN A 254 19.79 28.24 -13.99
C GLN A 254 19.80 27.33 -12.76
N ARG A 255 19.38 27.86 -11.61
CA ARG A 255 19.30 27.10 -10.35
C ARG A 255 18.24 26.00 -10.43
N ASP A 256 17.10 26.28 -11.05
CA ASP A 256 16.04 25.31 -11.31
C ASP A 256 16.59 24.12 -12.12
N GLY A 257 17.33 24.39 -13.20
CA GLY A 257 17.95 23.37 -14.02
C GLY A 257 18.93 22.47 -13.25
N LEU A 258 19.78 23.06 -12.39
CA LEU A 258 20.71 22.29 -11.54
C LEU A 258 19.96 21.40 -10.54
N ASN A 259 18.93 21.93 -9.89
CA ASN A 259 18.09 21.14 -8.98
C ASN A 259 17.36 20.02 -9.72
N MET A 260 16.88 20.27 -10.94
CA MET A 260 16.19 19.26 -11.74
C MET A 260 17.09 18.13 -12.21
N GLN A 261 18.38 18.38 -12.47
CA GLN A 261 19.34 17.32 -12.80
C GLN A 261 19.47 16.30 -11.66
N VAL A 262 19.48 16.78 -10.41
CA VAL A 262 19.48 15.91 -9.22
C VAL A 262 18.22 15.05 -9.17
N VAL A 263 17.05 15.69 -9.34
CA VAL A 263 15.75 15.00 -9.29
C VAL A 263 15.64 13.95 -10.39
N GLN A 264 15.96 14.29 -11.64
CA GLN A 264 15.89 13.37 -12.78
C GLN A 264 16.82 12.18 -12.64
N THR A 265 18.00 12.38 -12.04
CA THR A 265 18.94 11.28 -11.77
C THR A 265 18.31 10.28 -10.79
N LEU A 266 17.72 10.75 -9.69
CA LEU A 266 17.09 9.90 -8.69
C LEU A 266 15.79 9.27 -9.18
N GLU A 267 15.00 9.97 -10.00
CA GLU A 267 13.82 9.42 -10.66
C GLU A 267 14.20 8.27 -11.59
N LYS A 268 15.30 8.41 -12.34
CA LYS A 268 15.82 7.32 -13.17
C LYS A 268 16.25 6.12 -12.32
N GLU A 269 17.02 6.34 -11.25
CA GLU A 269 17.41 5.28 -10.31
C GLU A 269 16.17 4.57 -9.71
N TYR A 270 15.11 5.32 -9.43
CA TYR A 270 13.83 4.79 -8.96
C TYR A 270 13.10 3.95 -10.02
N GLU A 271 13.04 4.42 -11.27
CA GLU A 271 12.46 3.65 -12.37
C GLU A 271 13.25 2.35 -12.60
N ASP A 272 14.58 2.40 -12.60
CA ASP A 272 15.44 1.21 -12.75
C ASP A 272 15.20 0.19 -11.62
N LEU A 273 14.93 0.65 -10.39
CA LEU A 273 14.55 -0.21 -9.27
C LEU A 273 13.19 -0.89 -9.51
N LYS A 274 12.18 -0.14 -9.99
CA LYS A 274 10.86 -0.73 -10.29
C LYS A 274 10.94 -1.80 -11.38
N HIS A 275 11.84 -1.65 -12.35
CA HIS A 275 12.05 -2.65 -13.41
C HIS A 275 12.75 -3.93 -12.93
N GLN A 276 13.36 -3.93 -11.73
CA GLN A 276 13.93 -5.14 -11.13
C GLN A 276 12.87 -6.04 -10.50
N ALA A 277 11.67 -5.53 -10.22
CA ALA A 277 10.59 -6.32 -9.65
C ALA A 277 10.07 -7.35 -10.68
N PRO A 278 9.98 -8.65 -10.35
CA PRO A 278 9.45 -9.65 -11.26
C PRO A 278 8.01 -9.36 -11.69
N THR A 279 7.70 -9.57 -12.97
CA THR A 279 6.35 -9.40 -13.49
C THR A 279 5.37 -10.32 -12.76
N GLY A 280 4.28 -9.75 -12.24
CA GLY A 280 3.23 -10.50 -11.53
C GLY A 280 3.48 -10.70 -10.04
N VAL A 281 4.59 -10.18 -9.48
CA VAL A 281 4.82 -10.15 -8.03
C VAL A 281 4.37 -8.80 -7.47
N PRO A 282 3.54 -8.78 -6.40
CA PRO A 282 3.18 -7.54 -5.71
C PRO A 282 4.43 -6.76 -5.27
N GLN A 283 4.50 -5.47 -5.59
CA GLN A 283 5.64 -4.65 -5.19
C GLN A 283 5.60 -4.36 -3.68
N PRO A 284 6.74 -4.47 -2.97
CA PRO A 284 6.83 -4.06 -1.58
C PRO A 284 6.43 -2.59 -1.38
N ALA A 285 5.75 -2.29 -0.27
CA ALA A 285 5.35 -0.93 0.09
C ALA A 285 6.56 0.05 0.15
N ALA A 286 7.74 -0.45 0.53
CA ALA A 286 8.98 0.32 0.56
C ALA A 286 9.35 0.92 -0.81
N ILE A 287 9.00 0.28 -1.92
CA ILE A 287 9.25 0.82 -3.27
C ILE A 287 8.30 1.99 -3.54
N SER A 288 7.04 1.87 -3.16
CA SER A 288 6.06 2.96 -3.32
C SER A 288 6.42 4.17 -2.44
N GLU A 289 7.03 3.95 -1.28
CA GLU A 289 7.45 5.03 -0.37
C GLU A 289 8.54 5.94 -0.96
N ILE A 290 9.39 5.40 -1.84
CA ILE A 290 10.46 6.18 -2.49
C ILE A 290 9.88 7.31 -3.36
N PHE A 291 8.72 7.08 -3.99
CA PHE A 291 8.02 8.14 -4.73
C PHE A 291 7.70 9.34 -3.83
N TRP A 292 7.28 9.11 -2.59
CA TRP A 292 6.94 10.18 -1.65
C TRP A 292 8.19 10.89 -1.11
N GLN A 293 9.29 10.16 -0.91
CA GLN A 293 10.58 10.77 -0.59
C GLN A 293 11.10 11.68 -1.72
N LEU A 294 10.83 11.33 -2.99
CA LEU A 294 11.11 12.22 -4.14
C LEU A 294 10.29 13.51 -4.07
N GLN A 295 9.02 13.44 -3.62
CA GLN A 295 8.20 14.64 -3.42
C GLN A 295 8.75 15.53 -2.31
N GLU A 296 9.20 14.95 -1.20
CA GLU A 296 9.89 15.70 -0.15
C GLU A 296 11.18 16.36 -0.65
N LEU A 297 11.95 15.65 -1.48
CA LEU A 297 13.15 16.20 -2.09
C LEU A 297 12.81 17.40 -2.98
N ARG A 298 11.78 17.28 -3.83
CA ARG A 298 11.28 18.39 -4.66
C ARG A 298 10.89 19.60 -3.80
N ILE A 299 10.20 19.40 -2.68
CA ILE A 299 9.91 20.50 -1.73
C ILE A 299 11.20 21.14 -1.19
N SER A 300 12.17 20.34 -0.74
CA SER A 300 13.44 20.85 -0.20
C SER A 300 14.28 21.66 -1.22
N LEU A 301 14.11 21.38 -2.52
CA LEU A 301 14.87 22.03 -3.59
C LEU A 301 14.16 23.29 -4.13
N PHE A 302 12.85 23.24 -4.29
CA PHE A 302 12.08 24.28 -5.00
C PHE A 302 11.23 25.16 -4.06
N ALA A 303 10.85 24.65 -2.89
CA ALA A 303 9.84 25.25 -2.02
C ALA A 303 10.20 25.11 -0.53
N GLN A 304 11.44 25.48 -0.16
CA GLN A 304 11.98 25.32 1.20
C GLN A 304 11.11 25.92 2.31
N GLU A 305 10.43 27.01 2.00
CA GLU A 305 9.48 27.70 2.89
C GLU A 305 8.29 26.84 3.35
N LEU A 306 7.93 25.78 2.62
CA LEU A 306 6.84 24.87 3.00
C LEU A 306 7.27 23.79 4.01
N GLY A 307 8.58 23.57 4.16
CA GLY A 307 9.13 22.49 4.99
C GLY A 307 8.84 21.08 4.45
N THR A 308 9.62 20.11 4.92
CA THR A 308 9.44 18.68 4.58
C THR A 308 8.80 17.92 5.74
N ALA A 309 7.95 16.93 5.45
CA ALA A 309 7.34 16.10 6.51
C ALA A 309 8.34 15.14 7.14
N THR A 310 9.37 14.76 6.39
CA THR A 310 10.48 13.92 6.84
C THR A 310 11.81 14.51 6.39
N SER A 311 12.90 14.08 7.03
CA SER A 311 14.24 14.50 6.64
C SER A 311 14.66 13.83 5.34
N VAL A 312 14.96 14.60 4.30
CA VAL A 312 15.26 14.10 2.96
C VAL A 312 16.65 14.56 2.47
N SER A 313 17.31 13.73 1.67
CA SER A 313 18.52 14.08 0.90
C SER A 313 18.78 13.02 -0.16
N GLU A 314 19.60 13.30 -1.17
CA GLU A 314 19.98 12.31 -2.19
C GLU A 314 20.55 11.03 -1.55
N LYS A 315 21.43 11.18 -0.56
CA LYS A 315 22.04 10.06 0.17
C LYS A 315 20.98 9.18 0.85
N ARG A 316 19.96 9.80 1.45
CA ARG A 316 18.87 9.07 2.13
C ARG A 316 17.99 8.34 1.12
N LEU A 317 17.64 8.96 -0.01
CA LEU A 317 16.88 8.28 -1.06
C LEU A 317 17.63 7.06 -1.60
N ARG A 318 18.92 7.19 -1.91
CA ARG A 318 19.73 6.06 -2.38
C ARG A 318 19.83 4.94 -1.35
N GLN A 319 19.89 5.28 -0.06
CA GLN A 319 19.86 4.29 1.01
C GLN A 319 18.50 3.59 1.10
N ALA A 320 17.39 4.32 0.96
CA ALA A 320 16.05 3.75 0.92
C ALA A 320 15.85 2.83 -0.30
N MET A 321 16.30 3.26 -1.49
CA MET A 321 16.30 2.44 -2.71
C MET A 321 17.08 1.14 -2.53
N LYS A 322 18.28 1.20 -1.93
CA LYS A 322 19.09 0.00 -1.64
C LYS A 322 18.38 -0.95 -0.66
N ALA A 323 17.74 -0.42 0.37
CA ALA A 323 16.98 -1.22 1.33
C ALA A 323 15.75 -1.88 0.69
N ALA A 324 15.03 -1.15 -0.17
CA ALA A 324 13.89 -1.67 -0.92
C ALA A 324 14.31 -2.74 -1.94
N ALA A 325 15.44 -2.57 -2.63
CA ALA A 325 15.99 -3.57 -3.54
C ALA A 325 16.29 -4.90 -2.84
N ALA A 326 16.76 -4.86 -1.59
CA ALA A 326 17.00 -6.07 -0.80
C ALA A 326 15.72 -6.85 -0.43
N GLN A 327 14.54 -6.23 -0.54
CA GLN A 327 13.25 -6.90 -0.34
C GLN A 327 12.71 -7.56 -1.62
N LEU A 328 13.30 -7.26 -2.79
CA LEU A 328 12.98 -7.89 -4.06
C LEU A 328 13.81 -9.15 -4.34
N ALA A 329 14.95 -9.31 -3.63
CA ALA A 329 15.89 -10.42 -3.78
C ALA A 329 15.52 -11.61 -2.89
#